data_AF-A0A1F4E609-F1
#
_entry.id   AF-A0A1F4E609-F1
#
_cell.length_a   1.000
_cell.length_b   1.000
_cell.length_c   1.000
_cell.angle_alpha   90.00
_cell.angle_beta   90.00
_cell.angle_gamma   90.00
#
_symmetry.space_group_name_H-M   'P 1'
#
loop_
_entity.id
_entity.type
_entity.pdbx_description
1 polymer ?
#
loop_
_entity_poly.entity_id
_entity_poly.type
_entity_poly.pdbx_seq_one_letter_code
_entity_poly.pdbx_strand_id
1 'polypeptide(L)' 'MSELLGQQFVVAKLNTAILSTLRVPGVREQMARQGLDPIGSSPAEFAAHLQRETTRWARVVKDAGIKAD' A
#
# COMPACT_ATOMS: atom_id res chain seq x y z
N MET A 1 13.78 -22.00 2.27
CA MET A 1 14.08 -21.07 1.14
C MET A 1 13.07 -21.14 0.01
N SER A 2 12.62 -22.32 -0.44
CA SER A 2 11.64 -22.47 -1.54
C SER A 2 10.29 -21.78 -1.29
N GLU A 3 9.75 -21.84 -0.06
CA GLU A 3 8.49 -21.17 0.29
C GLU A 3 8.58 -19.64 0.22
N LEU A 4 9.72 -19.07 0.63
CA LEU A 4 9.97 -17.63 0.59
C LEU A 4 10.02 -17.14 -0.87
N LEU A 5 10.74 -17.87 -1.74
CA LEU A 5 10.77 -17.59 -3.18
C LEU A 5 9.37 -17.68 -3.82
N GLY A 6 8.53 -18.62 -3.36
CA GLY A 6 7.12 -18.73 -3.76
C GLY A 6 6.28 -17.51 -3.35
N GLN A 7 6.46 -16.99 -2.13
CA GLN A 7 5.75 -15.81 -1.67
C GLN A 7 6.13 -14.56 -2.48
N GLN A 8 7.43 -14.33 -2.72
CA GLN A 8 7.88 -13.19 -3.52
C GLN A 8 7.32 -13.24 -4.95
N PHE A 9 7.19 -14.43 -5.54
CA PHE A 9 6.59 -14.59 -6.86
C PHE A 9 5.11 -14.17 -6.89
N VAL A 10 4.32 -14.57 -5.90
CA VAL A 10 2.90 -14.18 -5.79
C VAL A 10 2.78 -12.66 -5.61
N VAL A 11 3.61 -12.07 -4.76
CA VAL A 11 3.64 -10.61 -4.54
C VAL A 11 3.95 -9.86 -5.83
N ALA A 12 4.94 -10.31 -6.60
CA ALA A 12 5.30 -9.70 -7.89
C ALA A 12 4.15 -9.79 -8.92
N LYS A 13 3.47 -10.95 -8.98
CA LYS A 13 2.31 -11.14 -9.86
C LYS A 13 1.15 -10.20 -9.51
N LEU A 14 0.83 -10.08 -8.22
CA LEU A 14 -0.22 -9.18 -7.75
C LEU A 14 0.13 -7.71 -8.01
N ASN A 15 1.37 -7.30 -7.73
CA ASN A 15 1.81 -5.94 -8.00
C ASN A 15 1.66 -5.58 -9.48
N THR A 16 2.11 -6.45 -10.39
CA THR A 16 1.95 -6.26 -11.83
C THR A 16 0.47 -6.11 -12.23
N ALA A 17 -0.39 -6.96 -11.70
CA ALA A 17 -1.83 -6.90 -11.99
C ALA A 17 -2.44 -5.59 -11.50
N ILE A 18 -2.15 -5.19 -10.25
CA ILE A 18 -2.64 -3.93 -9.65
C ILE A 18 -2.18 -2.72 -10.47
N LEU A 19 -0.89 -2.62 -10.78
CA LEU A 19 -0.36 -1.50 -11.57
C LEU A 19 -0.98 -1.45 -12.97
N SER A 20 -1.28 -2.59 -13.58
CA SER A 20 -1.96 -2.65 -14.87
C SER A 20 -3.41 -2.17 -14.77
N THR A 21 -4.13 -2.58 -13.73
CA THR A 21 -5.50 -2.13 -13.48
C THR A 21 -5.57 -0.61 -13.23
N LEU A 22 -4.59 -0.05 -12.50
CA LEU A 22 -4.51 1.39 -12.25
C LEU A 22 -4.19 2.22 -13.50
N ARG A 23 -3.80 1.60 -14.62
CA ARG A 23 -3.63 2.27 -15.93
C ARG A 23 -4.91 2.29 -16.76
N VAL A 24 -5.93 1.55 -16.37
CA VAL A 24 -7.24 1.58 -17.04
C VAL A 24 -7.93 2.91 -16.71
N PRO A 25 -8.23 3.78 -17.69
CA PRO A 25 -8.78 5.11 -17.42
C PRO A 25 -10.05 5.08 -16.57
N GLY A 26 -11.00 4.22 -16.91
CA GLY A 26 -12.26 4.08 -16.17
C GLY A 26 -12.09 3.66 -14.70
N VAL A 27 -11.00 2.95 -14.36
CA VAL A 27 -10.67 2.62 -12.96
C VAL A 27 -10.21 3.87 -12.22
N ARG A 28 -9.26 4.63 -12.79
CA ARG A 28 -8.77 5.86 -12.18
C ARG A 28 -9.90 6.89 -12.01
N GLU A 29 -10.76 7.03 -13.00
CA GLU A 29 -11.92 7.92 -12.96
C GLU A 29 -12.91 7.52 -11.86
N GLN A 30 -13.20 6.23 -11.71
CA GLN A 30 -14.07 5.73 -10.65
C GLN A 30 -13.46 5.95 -9.25
N MET A 31 -12.14 5.82 -9.10
CA MET A 31 -11.45 6.11 -7.84
C MET A 31 -11.46 7.62 -7.55
N ALA A 32 -11.18 8.45 -8.55
CA ALA A 32 -11.21 9.91 -8.43
C ALA A 32 -12.61 10.42 -8.04
N ARG A 33 -13.68 9.84 -8.59
CA ARG A 33 -15.08 10.12 -8.18
C ARG A 33 -15.37 9.83 -6.70
N GLN A 34 -14.56 8.97 -6.07
CA GLN A 34 -14.63 8.66 -4.64
C GLN A 34 -13.65 9.49 -3.81
N GLY A 35 -12.97 10.48 -4.41
CA GLY A 35 -11.98 11.32 -3.74
C GLY A 35 -10.61 10.64 -3.54
N LEU A 36 -10.33 9.56 -4.27
CA LEU A 36 -9.07 8.82 -4.17
C LEU A 36 -8.10 9.22 -5.30
N ASP A 37 -6.82 9.35 -4.97
CA ASP A 37 -5.73 9.48 -5.95
C ASP A 37 -4.83 8.22 -5.95
N PRO A 38 -4.97 7.33 -6.95
CA PRO A 38 -4.17 6.12 -7.02
C PRO A 38 -2.76 6.39 -7.57
N ILE A 39 -1.75 6.27 -6.71
CA ILE A 39 -0.34 6.49 -7.06
C ILE A 39 0.29 5.24 -7.69
N GLY A 40 0.09 4.07 -7.06
CA GLY A 40 0.84 2.85 -7.39
C GLY A 40 2.30 2.90 -6.91
N SER A 41 2.89 1.76 -6.55
CA SER A 41 4.30 1.66 -6.13
C SER A 41 4.83 0.24 -6.31
N SER A 42 6.13 0.04 -6.11
CA SER A 42 6.71 -1.28 -5.93
C SER A 42 6.42 -1.85 -4.52
N PRO A 43 6.48 -3.19 -4.34
CA PRO A 43 6.31 -3.79 -3.02
C PRO A 43 7.29 -3.27 -1.95
N ALA A 44 8.53 -2.98 -2.36
CA ALA A 44 9.56 -2.47 -1.46
C ALA A 44 9.27 -1.02 -1.02
N GLU A 45 8.84 -0.17 -1.95
CA GLU A 45 8.43 1.20 -1.62
C GLU A 45 7.22 1.23 -0.70
N PHE A 46 6.24 0.35 -0.94
CA PHE A 46 5.06 0.23 -0.09
C PHE A 46 5.42 -0.26 1.32
N ALA A 47 6.27 -1.28 1.44
CA ALA A 47 6.77 -1.75 2.74
C ALA A 47 7.52 -0.64 3.50
N ALA A 48 8.38 0.12 2.81
CA ALA A 48 9.08 1.24 3.41
C ALA A 48 8.13 2.37 3.84
N HIS A 49 7.07 2.64 3.07
CA HIS A 49 6.03 3.60 3.43
C HIS A 49 5.29 3.18 4.69
N LEU A 50 4.85 1.92 4.78
CA LEU A 50 4.18 1.39 5.97
C LEU A 50 5.07 1.55 7.21
N GLN A 51 6.35 1.19 7.13
CA GLN A 51 7.27 1.32 8.27
C GLN A 51 7.40 2.78 8.75
N ARG A 52 7.49 3.74 7.82
CA ARG A 52 7.55 5.17 8.13
C ARG A 52 6.26 5.65 8.80
N GLU A 53 5.11 5.32 8.21
CA GLU A 53 3.81 5.76 8.71
C GLU A 53 3.49 5.12 10.06
N THR A 54 3.75 3.82 10.25
CA THR A 54 3.58 3.16 11.55
C THR A 54 4.41 3.84 12.63
N THR A 55 5.68 4.17 12.35
CA THR A 55 6.54 4.86 13.32
C THR A 55 6.01 6.26 13.64
N ARG A 56 5.60 7.02 12.62
CA ARG A 56 5.06 8.37 12.76
C ARG A 56 3.78 8.37 13.59
N TRP A 57 2.82 7.52 13.25
CA TRP A 57 1.52 7.50 13.91
C TRP A 57 1.60 6.90 15.31
N ALA A 58 2.50 5.94 15.57
CA ALA A 58 2.77 5.47 16.93
C ALA A 58 3.22 6.62 17.85
N ARG A 59 4.09 7.52 17.37
CA ARG A 59 4.47 8.74 18.11
C ARG A 59 3.26 9.64 18.35
N VAL A 60 2.47 9.95 17.31
CA VAL A 60 1.30 10.82 17.43
C VAL A 60 0.31 10.29 18.48
N VAL A 61 -0.02 8.99 18.42
CA VAL A 61 -0.93 8.34 19.36
C VAL A 61 -0.42 8.46 20.80
N LYS A 62 0.87 8.17 21.00
CA LYS A 62 1.50 8.26 22.32
C LYS A 62 1.49 9.69 22.86
N ASP A 63 1.90 10.66 22.04
CA ASP A 63 2.03 12.07 22.45
C ASP A 63 0.66 12.69 22.76
N ALA A 64 -0.38 12.27 22.04
CA ALA A 64 -1.75 12.74 22.26
C ALA A 64 -2.53 11.95 23.33
N GLY A 65 -1.93 10.90 23.91
CA GLY A 65 -2.61 10.05 24.92
C GLY A 65 -3.83 9.30 24.39
N ILE A 66 -3.91 9.07 23.08
CA ILE A 66 -5.04 8.41 22.42
C ILE A 66 -5.03 6.91 22.78
N LYS A 67 -6.20 6.36 23.12
CA LYS A 67 -6.40 4.93 23.33
C LYS A 67 -7.49 4.45 22.38
N ALA A 68 -7.34 3.24 21.88
CA ALA A 68 -8.44 2.53 21.25
C ALA A 68 -9.37 1.99 22.36
N ASP A 69 -10.66 1.96 22.08
CA ASP A 69 -11.70 1.41 22.96
C ASP A 69 -11.58 -0.12 23.10
#